data_AF-A0A8J2E1R5-F1
#
_entry.id   AF-A0A8J2E1R5-F1
#
_cell.length_a   1.000
_cell.length_b   1.000
_cell.length_c   1.000
_cell.angle_alpha   90.00
_cell.angle_beta   90.00
_cell.angle_gamma   90.00
#
_symmetry.space_group_name_H-M   'P 1'
#
loop_
_entity.id
_entity.type
_entity.pdbx_description
1 polymer ?
#
loop_
_entity_poly.entity_id
_entity_poly.type
_entity_poly.pdbx_seq_one_letter_code
_entity_poly.pdbx_strand_id
1 'polypeptide(L)'
;MAIKILKSFCGCCDLKSGVLVLGVLGILGSLGTLFVAPVSYREACTRVKSLGETECAAAYTRMGGLVISSVITLVLTSLMIVGSQMESPLMLLPIIILKGVLILVTFVATWYLSIYAFVFSIGSFSFIIFAGNICGGIMLYVWLVICSRRVEIKNGSISSNCA
;
A
#
# COMPACT_ATOMS: atom_id res chain seq x y z
N MET A 1 -22.15 -12.89 2.24
CA MET A 1 -22.08 -14.12 3.07
C MET A 1 -20.72 -14.83 2.89
N ALA A 2 -19.58 -14.10 2.96
CA ALA A 2 -18.23 -14.65 2.73
C ALA A 2 -17.29 -14.51 3.94
N ILE A 3 -17.79 -14.02 5.08
CA ILE A 3 -16.97 -13.65 6.25
C ILE A 3 -16.62 -14.88 7.13
N LYS A 4 -17.15 -16.07 6.83
CA LYS A 4 -16.91 -17.28 7.64
C LYS A 4 -15.61 -18.04 7.32
N ILE A 5 -14.90 -17.72 6.23
CA ILE A 5 -13.79 -18.55 5.72
C ILE A 5 -12.46 -18.33 6.49
N LEU A 6 -12.30 -17.23 7.24
CA LEU A 6 -11.08 -16.98 8.02
C LEU A 6 -10.98 -17.72 9.37
N LYS A 7 -11.99 -18.52 9.76
CA LYS A 7 -11.94 -19.31 11.00
C LYS A 7 -11.12 -20.61 10.90
N SER A 8 -10.57 -20.94 9.73
CA SER A 8 -9.94 -22.25 9.49
C SER A 8 -8.41 -22.29 9.63
N PHE A 9 -7.74 -21.20 10.02
CA PHE A 9 -6.32 -21.26 10.39
C PHE A 9 -6.18 -21.28 11.91
N CYS A 10 -6.37 -22.47 12.48
CA CYS A 10 -5.97 -22.79 13.85
C CYS A 10 -4.43 -22.98 13.89
N GLY A 11 -3.71 -21.89 13.67
CA GLY A 11 -2.25 -21.88 13.63
C GLY A 11 -1.72 -20.51 14.04
N CYS A 12 -1.55 -20.31 15.35
CA CYS A 12 -0.67 -19.40 16.12
C CYS A 12 -0.34 -17.96 15.66
N CYS A 13 -0.75 -17.48 14.49
CA CYS A 13 -0.55 -16.12 14.03
C CYS A 13 -1.83 -15.33 14.26
N ASP A 14 -1.92 -14.69 15.43
CA ASP A 14 -2.95 -13.71 15.74
C ASP A 14 -3.01 -12.65 14.62
N LEU A 15 -4.23 -12.29 14.21
CA LEU A 15 -4.49 -11.24 13.22
C LEU A 15 -3.88 -9.90 13.66
N LYS A 16 -3.77 -9.69 14.98
CA LYS A 16 -3.02 -8.58 15.60
C LYS A 16 -1.54 -8.57 15.19
N SER A 17 -0.89 -9.75 15.21
CA SER A 17 0.50 -9.91 14.79
C SER A 17 0.65 -9.69 13.29
N GLY A 18 -0.30 -10.17 12.48
CA GLY A 18 -0.34 -9.92 11.04
C GLY A 18 -0.39 -8.43 10.68
N VAL A 19 -1.27 -7.65 11.32
CA VAL A 19 -1.34 -6.19 11.11
C VAL A 19 -0.06 -5.49 11.57
N LEU A 20 0.56 -5.95 12.67
CA LEU A 20 1.81 -5.39 13.16
C LEU A 20 2.98 -5.63 12.18
N VAL A 21 3.14 -6.86 11.69
CA VAL A 21 4.16 -7.21 10.68
C VAL A 21 3.96 -6.39 9.40
N LEU A 22 2.73 -6.28 8.91
CA LEU A 22 2.41 -5.46 7.73
C LEU A 22 2.72 -3.98 7.97
N GLY A 23 2.47 -3.47 9.18
CA GLY A 23 2.79 -2.10 9.56
C GLY A 23 4.30 -1.85 9.56
N VAL A 24 5.08 -2.74 10.18
CA VAL A 24 6.54 -2.64 10.22
C VAL A 24 7.16 -2.71 8.82
N LEU A 25 6.70 -3.65 7.98
CA LEU A 25 7.15 -3.74 6.59
C LEU A 25 6.81 -2.47 5.80
N GLY A 26 5.62 -1.89 6.03
CA GLY A 26 5.21 -0.62 5.42
C GLY A 26 6.10 0.56 5.84
N ILE A 27 6.49 0.63 7.11
CA ILE A 27 7.42 1.65 7.62
C ILE A 27 8.80 1.47 6.97
N LEU A 28 9.35 0.26 6.98
CA LEU A 28 10.66 -0.04 6.38
C LEU A 28 10.68 0.30 4.89
N GLY A 29 9.62 -0.05 4.15
CA GLY A 29 9.49 0.28 2.73
C GLY A 29 9.41 1.79 2.48
N SER A 30 8.69 2.53 3.33
CA SER A 30 8.57 3.98 3.22
C SER A 30 9.89 4.69 3.53
N LEU A 31 10.63 4.22 4.54
CA LEU A 31 11.97 4.71 4.85
C LEU A 31 12.94 4.44 3.69
N GLY A 32 12.93 3.23 3.12
CA GLY A 32 13.72 2.91 1.94
C GLY A 32 13.43 3.84 0.76
N THR A 33 12.16 4.14 0.51
CA THR A 33 11.74 5.06 -0.55
C THR A 33 12.24 6.50 -0.29
N LEU A 34 12.20 6.96 0.96
CA LEU A 34 12.73 8.26 1.36
C LEU A 34 14.25 8.38 1.15
N PHE A 35 15.00 7.28 1.31
CA PHE A 35 16.44 7.27 1.02
C PHE A 35 16.74 7.19 -0.48
N VAL A 36 15.94 6.44 -1.24
CA VAL A 36 16.18 6.25 -2.68
C VAL A 36 15.77 7.47 -3.51
N ALA A 37 14.73 8.21 -3.10
CA ALA A 37 14.20 9.34 -3.88
C ALA A 37 15.23 10.48 -4.11
N PRO A 38 16.00 10.94 -3.10
CA PRO A 38 17.06 11.93 -3.32
C PRO A 38 18.22 11.41 -4.17
N VAL A 39 18.57 10.12 -4.02
CA VAL A 39 19.65 9.50 -4.80
C VAL A 39 19.27 9.44 -6.27
N SER A 40 18.06 8.98 -6.58
CA SER A 40 17.57 8.90 -7.96
C SER A 40 17.36 10.28 -8.60
N TYR A 41 16.95 11.30 -7.83
CA TYR A 41 16.98 12.69 -8.30
C TYR A 41 18.39 13.16 -8.64
N ARG A 42 19.35 12.94 -7.74
CA ARG A 42 20.75 13.32 -7.95
C ARG A 42 21.31 12.63 -9.18
N GLU A 43 21.07 11.34 -9.37
CA GLU A 43 21.54 10.62 -10.55
C GLU A 43 20.93 11.16 -11.85
N ALA A 44 19.63 11.45 -11.86
CA ALA A 44 18.95 12.02 -13.03
C ALA A 44 19.50 13.40 -13.42
N CYS A 45 19.75 14.29 -12.44
CA CYS A 45 20.27 15.63 -12.73
C CYS A 45 21.81 15.71 -12.86
N THR A 46 22.58 14.72 -12.39
CA THR A 46 24.06 14.74 -12.47
C THR A 46 24.65 13.90 -13.60
N ARG A 47 24.05 12.75 -13.96
CA ARG A 47 24.54 11.93 -15.09
C ARG A 47 24.27 12.58 -16.43
N VAL A 48 23.39 13.58 -16.48
CA VAL A 48 22.98 14.21 -17.73
C VAL A 48 23.13 15.72 -17.67
N LYS A 49 24.38 16.18 -17.63
CA LYS A 49 24.75 17.59 -17.90
C LYS A 49 24.26 18.11 -19.27
N SER A 50 23.63 17.28 -20.10
CA SER A 50 23.11 17.60 -21.43
C SER A 50 21.59 17.56 -21.58
N LEU A 51 20.82 17.13 -20.57
CA LEU A 51 19.35 17.16 -20.64
C LEU A 51 18.88 18.49 -20.05
N GLY A 52 18.12 19.26 -20.85
CA GLY A 52 17.64 20.59 -20.49
C GLY A 52 16.83 20.63 -19.19
N GLU A 53 16.59 21.85 -18.70
CA GLU A 53 15.90 22.15 -17.42
C GLU A 53 14.59 21.37 -17.20
N THR A 54 13.91 20.95 -18.27
CA THR A 54 12.63 20.23 -18.25
C THR A 54 12.71 18.83 -17.64
N GLU A 55 13.79 18.09 -17.88
CA GLU A 55 13.97 16.72 -17.36
C GLU A 55 14.30 16.74 -15.86
N CYS A 56 15.15 17.67 -15.43
CA CYS A 56 15.46 17.84 -14.01
C CYS A 56 14.25 18.37 -13.23
N ALA A 57 13.41 19.24 -13.83
CA ALA A 57 12.14 19.65 -13.24
C ALA A 57 11.14 18.48 -13.09
N ALA A 58 11.07 17.59 -14.08
CA ALA A 58 10.26 16.37 -13.99
C ALA A 58 10.77 15.42 -12.90
N ALA A 59 12.10 15.24 -12.78
CA ALA A 59 12.72 14.45 -11.72
C ALA A 59 12.45 15.04 -10.33
N TYR A 60 12.53 16.38 -10.19
CA TYR A 60 12.19 17.07 -8.95
C TYR A 60 10.74 16.84 -8.54
N THR A 61 9.80 16.95 -9.49
CA THR A 61 8.37 16.71 -9.23
C THR A 61 8.10 15.26 -8.81
N ARG A 62 8.75 14.29 -9.46
CA ARG A 62 8.67 12.87 -9.09
C ARG A 62 9.23 12.62 -7.69
N MET A 63 10.38 13.21 -7.37
CA MET A 63 10.99 13.13 -6.04
C MET A 63 10.03 13.68 -4.97
N GLY A 64 9.48 14.87 -5.19
CA GLY A 64 8.51 15.49 -4.28
C GLY A 64 7.29 14.58 -4.05
N GLY A 65 6.73 14.01 -5.12
CA GLY A 65 5.62 13.06 -5.04
C GLY A 65 5.96 11.78 -4.26
N LEU A 66 7.15 11.21 -4.46
CA LEU A 66 7.63 10.03 -3.72
C LEU A 66 7.83 10.33 -2.24
N VAL A 67 8.40 11.49 -1.91
CA VAL A 67 8.61 11.91 -0.52
C VAL A 67 7.26 12.11 0.18
N ILE A 68 6.35 12.87 -0.44
CA ILE A 68 5.02 13.15 0.14
C ILE A 68 4.23 11.84 0.34
N SER A 69 4.18 10.97 -0.66
CA SER A 69 3.47 9.70 -0.56
C SER A 69 4.08 8.76 0.49
N SER A 70 5.40 8.77 0.66
CA SER A 70 6.09 8.00 1.70
C SER A 70 5.78 8.51 3.10
N VAL A 71 5.75 9.84 3.31
CA VAL A 71 5.37 10.45 4.60
C VAL A 71 3.91 10.12 4.95
N ILE A 72 2.99 10.26 3.98
CA ILE A 72 1.59 9.89 4.17
C ILE A 72 1.48 8.40 4.54
N THR A 73 2.23 7.53 3.86
CA THR A 73 2.25 6.09 4.15
C THR A 73 2.78 5.79 5.55
N LEU A 74 3.81 6.51 6.03
CA LEU A 74 4.30 6.39 7.40
C LEU A 74 3.24 6.76 8.44
N VAL A 75 2.52 7.86 8.23
CA VAL A 75 1.44 8.30 9.14
C VAL A 75 0.29 7.30 9.16
N LEU A 76 -0.08 6.75 8.01
CA LEU A 76 -1.16 5.77 7.93
C LEU A 76 -0.78 4.41 8.54
N THR A 77 0.45 3.97 8.32
CA THR A 77 0.94 2.70 8.87
C THR A 77 1.15 2.79 10.38
N SER A 78 1.59 3.92 10.91
CA SER A 78 1.64 4.14 12.36
C SER A 78 0.24 4.17 12.99
N LEU A 79 -0.72 4.85 12.35
CA LEU A 79 -2.12 4.84 12.79
C LEU A 79 -2.73 3.43 12.77
N MET A 80 -2.34 2.60 11.80
CA MET A 80 -2.76 1.20 11.71
C MET A 80 -2.24 0.38 12.89
N ILE A 81 -0.96 0.55 13.25
CA ILE A 81 -0.34 -0.13 14.39
C ILE A 81 -1.01 0.32 15.69
N VAL A 82 -1.13 1.63 15.91
CA VAL A 82 -1.76 2.19 17.12
C VAL A 82 -3.22 1.77 17.23
N GLY A 83 -4.00 1.88 16.15
CA GLY A 83 -5.40 1.45 16.13
C GLY A 83 -5.59 -0.04 16.41
N SER A 84 -4.66 -0.88 15.97
CA SER A 84 -4.66 -2.32 16.27
C SER A 84 -4.27 -2.63 17.72
N GLN A 85 -3.38 -1.83 18.32
CA GLN A 85 -2.94 -2.00 19.73
C GLN A 85 -3.96 -1.47 20.73
N MET A 86 -4.58 -0.32 20.43
CA MET A 86 -5.61 0.31 21.26
C MET A 86 -7.01 -0.30 21.06
N GLU A 87 -7.12 -1.32 20.19
CA GLU A 87 -8.39 -1.98 19.85
C GLU A 87 -9.50 -0.98 19.47
N SER A 88 -9.12 0.11 18.78
CA SER A 88 -10.05 1.16 18.38
C SER A 88 -10.45 1.00 16.91
N PRO A 89 -11.68 0.57 16.60
CA PRO A 89 -12.12 0.32 15.23
C PRO A 89 -12.30 1.61 14.42
N LEU A 90 -12.36 2.77 15.10
CA LEU A 90 -12.45 4.10 14.48
C LEU A 90 -11.10 4.53 13.90
N MET A 91 -9.97 4.23 14.58
CA MET A 91 -8.63 4.58 14.10
C MET A 91 -8.23 3.79 12.84
N LEU A 92 -8.79 2.59 12.64
CA LEU A 92 -8.56 1.75 11.46
C LEU A 92 -9.36 2.21 10.23
N LEU A 93 -10.44 2.98 10.41
CA LEU A 93 -11.36 3.34 9.34
C LEU A 93 -10.72 4.20 8.22
N PRO A 94 -9.97 5.28 8.52
CA PRO A 94 -9.36 6.12 7.49
C PRO A 94 -8.41 5.32 6.59
N ILE A 95 -7.67 4.37 7.16
CA ILE A 95 -6.72 3.52 6.44
C ILE A 95 -7.46 2.57 5.50
N ILE A 96 -8.55 1.95 5.96
CA ILE A 96 -9.37 1.05 5.15
C ILE A 96 -9.94 1.79 3.93
N ILE A 97 -10.49 2.99 4.15
CA ILE A 97 -11.06 3.81 3.07
C ILE A 97 -9.97 4.19 2.07
N LEU A 98 -8.85 4.73 2.55
CA LEU A 98 -7.78 5.23 1.68
C LEU A 98 -7.09 4.10 0.91
N LYS A 99 -6.85 2.93 1.54
CA LYS A 99 -6.32 1.74 0.86
C LYS A 99 -7.31 1.20 -0.17
N GLY A 100 -8.61 1.24 0.10
CA GLY A 100 -9.65 0.87 -0.87
C GLY A 100 -9.63 1.75 -2.11
N VAL A 101 -9.54 3.08 -1.93
CA VAL A 101 -9.39 4.04 -3.04
C VAL A 101 -8.09 3.78 -3.81
N LEU A 102 -6.97 3.53 -3.11
CA LEU A 102 -5.69 3.23 -3.73
C LEU A 102 -5.73 1.97 -4.61
N ILE A 103 -6.40 0.91 -4.15
CA ILE A 103 -6.59 -0.32 -4.93
C ILE A 103 -7.34 -0.02 -6.23
N LEU A 104 -8.43 0.76 -6.15
CA LEU A 104 -9.22 1.14 -7.32
C LEU A 104 -8.38 1.94 -8.32
N VAL A 105 -7.63 2.94 -7.85
CA VAL A 105 -6.75 3.75 -8.69
C VAL A 105 -5.66 2.89 -9.33
N THR A 106 -5.04 1.99 -8.57
CA THR A 106 -4.00 1.08 -9.06
C THR A 106 -4.53 0.13 -10.11
N PHE A 107 -5.75 -0.37 -9.93
CA PHE A 107 -6.42 -1.23 -10.90
C PHE A 107 -6.63 -0.49 -12.23
N VAL A 108 -7.21 0.71 -12.18
CA VAL A 108 -7.42 1.54 -13.39
C VAL A 108 -6.09 1.90 -14.07
N ALA A 109 -5.08 2.30 -13.31
CA ALA A 109 -3.77 2.66 -13.83
C ALA A 109 -3.08 1.45 -14.50
N THR A 110 -3.18 0.26 -13.91
CA THR A 110 -2.60 -0.97 -14.47
C THR A 110 -3.23 -1.30 -15.83
N TRP A 111 -4.55 -1.23 -15.93
CA TRP A 111 -5.26 -1.47 -17.19
C TRP A 111 -4.91 -0.43 -18.25
N TYR A 112 -4.89 0.85 -17.88
CA TYR A 112 -4.51 1.93 -18.78
C TYR A 112 -3.07 1.75 -19.32
N LEU A 113 -2.10 1.52 -18.43
CA LEU A 113 -0.70 1.30 -18.80
C LEU A 113 -0.52 0.05 -19.66
N SER A 114 -1.31 -1.00 -19.40
CA SER A 114 -1.29 -2.22 -20.21
C SER A 114 -1.74 -1.93 -21.64
N ILE A 115 -2.88 -1.24 -21.82
CA ILE A 115 -3.39 -0.86 -23.13
C ILE A 115 -2.38 0.02 -23.87
N TYR A 116 -1.77 0.97 -23.17
CA TYR A 116 -0.74 1.82 -23.76
C TYR A 116 0.49 1.00 -24.21
N ALA A 117 0.96 0.08 -23.38
CA ALA A 117 2.11 -0.77 -23.70
C ALA A 117 1.83 -1.75 -24.84
N PHE A 118 0.58 -2.18 -25.01
CA PHE A 118 0.16 -3.05 -26.11
C PHE A 118 0.43 -2.41 -27.48
N VAL A 119 0.33 -1.08 -27.58
CA VAL A 119 0.64 -0.35 -28.82
C VAL A 119 2.10 -0.51 -29.23
N PHE A 120 3.02 -0.73 -28.28
CA PHE A 120 4.44 -0.87 -28.54
C PHE A 120 4.90 -2.33 -28.65
N SER A 121 4.41 -3.21 -27.79
CA SER A 121 4.81 -4.62 -27.76
C SER A 121 3.85 -5.48 -26.97
N ILE A 122 3.52 -6.65 -27.51
CA ILE A 122 2.74 -7.68 -26.82
C ILE A 122 3.44 -8.19 -25.56
N GLY A 123 4.78 -8.24 -25.56
CA GLY A 123 5.57 -8.67 -24.41
C GLY A 123 5.45 -7.70 -23.23
N SER A 124 5.52 -6.39 -23.50
CA SER A 124 5.35 -5.35 -22.49
C SER A 124 3.93 -5.35 -21.91
N PHE A 125 2.92 -5.55 -22.75
CA PHE A 125 1.52 -5.73 -22.32
C PHE A 125 1.37 -6.90 -21.35
N SER A 126 1.83 -8.09 -21.74
CA SER A 126 1.71 -9.29 -20.90
C SER A 126 2.45 -9.12 -19.57
N PHE A 127 3.64 -8.51 -19.58
CA PHE A 127 4.41 -8.25 -18.37
C PHE A 127 3.68 -7.29 -17.42
N ILE A 128 3.19 -6.15 -17.92
CA ILE A 128 2.52 -5.14 -17.10
C ILE A 128 1.21 -5.69 -16.51
N ILE A 129 0.42 -6.43 -17.29
CA ILE A 129 -0.79 -7.10 -16.77
C ILE A 129 -0.42 -8.08 -15.68
N PHE A 130 0.56 -8.96 -15.91
CA PHE A 130 0.92 -9.99 -14.94
C PHE A 130 1.45 -9.38 -13.64
N ALA A 131 2.43 -8.48 -13.73
CA ALA A 131 3.01 -7.82 -12.58
C ALA A 131 1.99 -6.92 -11.84
N GLY A 132 1.17 -6.18 -12.58
CA GLY A 132 0.15 -5.32 -12.02
C GLY A 132 -0.95 -6.09 -11.27
N ASN A 133 -1.38 -7.24 -11.79
CA ASN A 133 -2.36 -8.09 -11.10
C ASN A 133 -1.77 -8.76 -9.85
N ILE A 134 -0.51 -9.19 -9.86
CA ILE A 134 0.16 -9.68 -8.65
C ILE A 134 0.23 -8.59 -7.59
N CYS A 135 0.66 -7.38 -7.98
CA CYS A 135 0.72 -6.24 -7.08
C CYS A 135 -0.67 -5.89 -6.51
N GLY A 136 -1.69 -5.84 -7.37
CA GLY A 136 -3.08 -5.62 -6.97
C GLY A 136 -3.60 -6.71 -6.02
N GLY A 137 -3.25 -7.98 -6.25
CA GLY A 137 -3.58 -9.10 -5.38
C GLY A 137 -2.96 -8.95 -3.97
N ILE A 138 -1.69 -8.55 -3.90
CA ILE A 138 -1.02 -8.26 -2.61
C ILE A 138 -1.70 -7.09 -1.90
N MET A 139 -2.03 -6.02 -2.60
CA MET A 139 -2.73 -4.87 -2.01
C MET A 139 -4.13 -5.24 -1.48
N LEU A 140 -4.88 -6.04 -2.25
CA LEU A 140 -6.18 -6.57 -1.84
C LEU A 140 -6.05 -7.46 -0.60
N TYR A 141 -5.05 -8.33 -0.56
CA TYR A 141 -4.78 -9.16 0.61
C TYR A 141 -4.53 -8.32 1.86
N VAL A 142 -3.62 -7.33 1.79
CA VAL A 142 -3.34 -6.42 2.91
C VAL A 142 -4.59 -5.69 3.36
N TRP A 143 -5.41 -5.20 2.43
CA TRP A 143 -6.67 -4.53 2.74
C TRP A 143 -7.66 -5.45 3.45
N LEU A 144 -7.79 -6.71 3.02
CA LEU A 144 -8.65 -7.70 3.66
C LEU A 144 -8.19 -8.03 5.08
N VAL A 145 -6.88 -8.12 5.33
CA VAL A 145 -6.33 -8.34 6.69
C VAL A 145 -6.74 -7.20 7.63
N ILE A 146 -6.61 -5.94 7.19
CA ILE A 146 -7.00 -4.77 7.99
C ILE A 146 -8.52 -4.74 8.24
N CYS A 147 -9.31 -5.03 7.20
CA CYS A 147 -10.77 -5.16 7.31
C CYS A 147 -11.18 -6.25 8.31
N SER A 148 -10.52 -7.41 8.26
CA SER A 148 -10.78 -8.53 9.16
C SER A 148 -10.47 -8.14 10.61
N ARG A 149 -9.35 -7.43 10.87
CA ARG A 149 -8.99 -6.95 12.22
C ARG A 149 -10.00 -5.96 12.78
N ARG A 150 -10.53 -5.07 11.95
CA ARG A 150 -11.60 -4.15 12.37
C ARG A 150 -12.87 -4.89 12.78
N VAL A 151 -13.27 -5.92 12.04
CA VAL A 151 -14.45 -6.73 12.36
C VAL A 151 -14.23 -7.52 13.64
N GLU A 152 -13.05 -8.08 13.83
CA GLU A 152 -12.66 -8.78 15.06
C GLU A 152 -12.79 -7.90 16.30
N ILE A 153 -12.19 -6.70 16.28
CA ILE A 153 -12.29 -5.70 17.36
C ILE A 153 -13.75 -5.35 17.65
N LYS A 154 -14.55 -5.09 16.60
CA LYS A 154 -15.97 -4.75 16.74
C LYS A 154 -16.75 -5.89 17.40
N ASN A 155 -16.53 -7.13 16.99
CA ASN A 155 -17.24 -8.28 17.55
C ASN A 155 -16.79 -8.63 18.97
N GLY A 156 -15.49 -8.46 19.30
CA GLY A 156 -14.96 -8.61 20.65
C GLY A 156 -15.58 -7.64 21.64
N SER A 157 -15.73 -6.36 21.25
CA SER A 157 -16.38 -5.34 22.09
C SER A 157 -17.87 -5.60 22.37
N ILE A 158 -18.57 -6.30 21.46
CA ILE A 158 -19.98 -6.65 21.64
C ILE A 158 -20.11 -7.83 22.61
N SER A 159 -19.18 -8.81 22.53
CA SER A 159 -19.13 -9.95 23.45
C SER A 159 -18.84 -9.55 24.90
N SER A 160 -18.00 -8.53 25.13
CA SER A 160 -17.67 -8.07 26.49
C SER A 160 -18.76 -7.22 27.15
N ASN A 161 -19.63 -6.61 26.35
CA ASN A 161 -20.75 -5.78 26.84
C ASN A 161 -22.03 -6.59 27.09
N CYS A 162 -22.02 -7.88 26.78
CA CYS A 162 -23.12 -8.82 27.06
C CYS A 162 -22.77 -9.83 28.17
N ALA A 163 -21.68 -9.59 28.91
CA ALA A 163 -21.27 -10.37 30.08
C ALA A 163 -21.46 -9.56 31.36
#